data_AF-A0A0S7EUD8-F1
#
_entry.id   AF-A0A0S7EUD8-F1
#
_cell.length_a   1.000
_cell.length_b   1.000
_cell.length_c   1.000
_cell.angle_alpha   90.00
_cell.angle_beta   90.00
_cell.angle_gamma   90.00
#
_symmetry.space_group_name_H-M   'P 1'
#
loop_
_entity.id
_entity.type
_entity.pdbx_description
1 polymer ?
#
loop_
_entity_poly.entity_id
_entity_poly.type
_entity_poly.pdbx_seq_one_letter_code
_entity_poly.pdbx_strand_id
1 'polypeptide(L)'
;MKSRLLPAQCATACVCVPAGVCVQVSLQIHTQMVKTKRSCVVKGEQDPIFNYRMTFKLRPQHLDDACLRFELQHPNDNRSEPPVLLGVLVLGPFMYCVTLT
;
A
#
# COMPACT_ATOMS: atom_id res chain seq x y z
N MET A 1 29.78 12.80 -22.84
CA MET A 1 29.86 12.50 -21.39
C MET A 1 28.52 11.90 -20.96
N LYS A 2 28.50 10.63 -20.53
CA LYS A 2 27.27 9.89 -20.21
C LYS A 2 26.77 10.28 -18.81
N SER A 3 25.70 11.07 -18.72
CA SER A 3 25.01 11.37 -17.46
C SER A 3 24.17 10.17 -17.02
N ARG A 4 24.67 9.39 -16.06
CA ARG A 4 23.89 8.39 -15.34
C ARG A 4 22.94 9.11 -14.37
N LEU A 5 21.66 9.22 -14.74
CA LEU A 5 20.59 9.50 -13.79
C LEU A 5 20.43 8.25 -12.89
N LEU A 6 20.87 8.36 -11.64
CA LEU A 6 20.49 7.41 -10.61
C LEU A 6 19.04 7.71 -10.20
N PRO A 7 18.12 6.73 -10.20
CA PRO A 7 16.82 6.94 -9.57
C PRO A 7 17.05 7.12 -8.07
N ALA A 8 16.50 8.19 -7.50
CA ALA A 8 16.47 8.44 -6.07
C ALA A 8 15.77 7.26 -5.38
N GLN A 9 16.57 6.28 -4.95
CA GLN A 9 16.11 5.21 -4.08
C GLN A 9 15.91 5.83 -2.71
N CYS A 10 14.68 6.20 -2.40
CA CYS A 10 14.26 6.49 -1.04
C CYS A 10 14.21 5.15 -0.28
N ALA A 11 15.38 4.58 -0.02
CA ALA A 11 15.58 3.40 0.80
C ALA A 11 15.95 3.86 2.22
N THR A 12 15.10 4.68 2.83
CA THR A 12 15.19 4.93 4.26
C THR A 12 14.46 3.77 4.94
N ALA A 13 15.24 2.86 5.53
CA ALA A 13 14.72 1.92 6.50
C ALA A 13 13.94 2.72 7.56
N CYS A 14 12.61 2.65 7.49
CA CYS A 14 11.74 3.41 8.36
C CYS A 14 11.86 2.84 9.78
N VAL A 15 12.61 3.52 10.64
CA VAL A 15 12.66 3.27 12.07
C VAL A 15 11.26 3.50 12.65
N CYS A 16 10.74 2.47 13.32
CA CYS A 16 9.45 2.45 14.00
C CYS A 16 9.40 3.57 15.04
N VAL A 17 8.35 4.39 15.01
CA VAL A 17 7.97 5.25 16.13
C VAL A 17 6.47 5.03 16.35
N PRO A 18 5.98 5.00 17.61
CA PRO A 18 4.82 4.19 17.98
C PRO A 18 3.43 4.71 17.55
N ALA A 19 3.35 5.86 16.88
CA ALA A 19 2.10 6.60 16.69
C ALA A 19 1.93 7.11 15.24
N GLY A 20 2.06 6.24 14.25
CA GLY A 20 1.86 6.63 12.87
C GLY A 20 1.14 5.59 12.03
N VAL A 21 0.50 6.03 10.96
CA VAL A 21 -0.23 5.18 10.04
C VAL A 21 0.53 5.04 8.72
N CYS A 22 0.33 3.93 8.04
CA CYS A 22 0.84 3.73 6.69
C CYS A 22 -0.24 3.10 5.80
N VAL A 23 -0.12 3.34 4.50
CA VAL A 23 -1.00 2.74 3.51
C VAL A 23 -0.22 1.67 2.76
N GLN A 24 -0.77 0.46 2.74
CA GLN A 24 -0.33 -0.62 1.89
C GLN A 24 -1.31 -0.77 0.73
N VAL A 25 -0.80 -0.84 -0.50
CA VAL A 25 -1.61 -1.12 -1.69
C VAL A 25 -1.11 -2.42 -2.30
N SER A 26 -2.02 -3.36 -2.44
CA SER A 26 -1.78 -4.65 -3.07
C SER A 26 -2.56 -4.75 -4.38
N LEU A 27 -1.86 -5.08 -5.45
CA LEU A 27 -2.45 -5.48 -6.72
C LEU A 27 -2.73 -6.97 -6.66
N GLN A 28 -4.00 -7.29 -6.85
CA GLN A 28 -4.53 -8.64 -6.87
C GLN A 28 -5.05 -8.93 -8.27
N ILE A 29 -4.91 -10.18 -8.72
CA ILE A 29 -5.52 -10.67 -9.95
C ILE A 29 -6.35 -11.88 -9.54
N HIS A 30 -7.66 -11.80 -9.74
CA HIS A 30 -8.64 -12.66 -9.09
C HIS A 30 -8.45 -12.67 -7.56
N THR A 31 -7.94 -13.77 -7.00
CA THR A 31 -7.71 -13.97 -5.56
C THR A 31 -6.24 -13.92 -5.17
N GLN A 32 -5.33 -13.77 -6.14
CA GLN A 32 -3.89 -13.84 -5.88
C GLN A 32 -3.29 -12.45 -5.75
N MET A 33 -2.56 -12.23 -4.65
CA MET A 33 -1.77 -11.02 -4.46
C MET A 33 -0.50 -11.09 -5.30
N VAL A 34 -0.44 -10.25 -6.35
CA VAL A 34 0.64 -10.28 -7.33
C VAL A 34 1.73 -9.28 -6.97
N LYS A 35 1.37 -8.15 -6.38
CA LYS A 35 2.34 -7.12 -6.01
C LYS A 35 1.86 -6.26 -4.87
N THR A 36 2.74 -5.95 -3.94
CA THR A 36 2.44 -5.06 -2.81
C THR A 36 3.42 -3.91 -2.79
N LYS A 37 2.91 -2.73 -2.46
CA LYS A 37 3.68 -1.51 -2.22
C LYS A 37 3.18 -0.88 -0.93
N ARG A 38 4.07 -0.28 -0.16
CA ARG A 38 3.75 0.39 1.10
C ARG A 38 4.26 1.82 1.08
N SER A 39 3.50 2.74 1.66
CA SER A 39 3.92 4.12 1.86
C SER A 39 4.94 4.23 2.99
N CYS A 40 5.51 5.43 3.15
CA CYS A 40 6.13 5.83 4.40
C CYS A 40 5.09 5.90 5.52
N VAL A 41 5.56 5.80 6.76
CA VAL A 41 4.74 5.97 7.96
C VAL A 41 4.56 7.47 8.23
N VAL A 42 3.32 7.94 8.29
CA VAL A 42 2.96 9.32 8.65
C VAL A 42 2.60 9.33 10.13
N LYS A 43 3.24 10.20 10.92
CA LYS A 43 3.08 10.26 12.38
C LYS A 43 2.40 11.57 12.78
N GLY A 44 1.52 11.53 13.78
CA GLY A 44 1.13 12.73 14.52
C GLY A 44 0.03 13.62 13.92
N GLU A 45 -0.76 13.15 12.94
CA GLU A 45 -1.94 13.89 12.45
C GLU A 45 -3.20 13.03 12.55
N GLN A 46 -4.31 13.63 13.02
CA GLN A 46 -5.63 12.98 13.07
C GLN A 46 -6.19 12.74 11.66
N ASP A 47 -5.84 13.61 10.71
CA ASP A 47 -6.21 13.53 9.29
C ASP A 47 -4.96 13.36 8.42
N PRO A 48 -4.36 12.16 8.36
CA PRO A 48 -3.07 11.95 7.71
C PRO A 48 -3.17 12.14 6.19
N ILE A 49 -2.38 13.07 5.65
CA ILE A 49 -2.32 13.33 4.21
C ILE A 49 -1.22 12.48 3.55
N PHE A 50 -1.61 11.52 2.72
CA PHE A 50 -0.69 10.67 1.97
C PHE A 50 -0.47 11.20 0.54
N ASN A 51 0.50 12.09 0.37
CA ASN A 51 0.94 12.56 -0.96
C ASN A 51 1.89 11.55 -1.64
N TYR A 52 1.44 10.29 -1.75
CA TYR A 52 2.25 9.20 -2.28
C TYR A 52 1.65 8.62 -3.56
N ARG A 53 2.46 8.52 -4.61
CA ARG A 53 2.05 7.93 -5.89
C ARG A 53 2.61 6.52 -6.03
N MET A 54 1.72 5.53 -6.15
CA MET A 54 2.08 4.16 -6.48
C MET A 54 1.73 3.84 -7.93
N THR A 55 2.68 3.23 -8.65
CA THR A 55 2.46 2.75 -10.02
C THR A 55 2.67 1.26 -10.09
N PHE A 56 1.65 0.55 -10.57
CA PHE A 56 1.68 -0.88 -10.84
C PHE A 56 1.72 -1.09 -12.35
N LYS A 57 2.64 -1.95 -12.81
CA LYS A 57 2.66 -2.39 -14.21
C LYS A 57 1.77 -3.62 -14.29
N LEU A 58 0.73 -3.55 -15.11
CA LEU A 58 -0.22 -4.63 -15.34
C LEU A 58 -0.36 -4.81 -16.85
N ARG A 59 -0.48 -6.07 -17.30
CA ARG A 59 -0.74 -6.34 -18.71
C ARG A 59 -2.21 -6.03 -19.02
N PRO A 60 -2.54 -5.50 -20.22
CA PRO A 60 -3.92 -5.16 -20.57
C PRO A 60 -4.90 -6.32 -20.40
N GLN A 61 -4.48 -7.55 -20.75
CA GLN A 61 -5.23 -8.80 -20.56
C GLN A 61 -5.67 -9.11 -19.14
N HIS A 62 -5.08 -8.46 -18.12
CA HIS A 62 -5.42 -8.69 -16.71
C HIS A 62 -6.16 -7.50 -16.10
N LEU A 63 -6.47 -6.44 -16.86
CA LEU A 63 -7.15 -5.25 -16.33
C LEU A 63 -8.55 -5.60 -15.82
N ASP A 64 -9.28 -6.41 -16.57
CA ASP A 64 -10.65 -6.82 -16.24
C ASP A 64 -10.71 -7.81 -15.07
N ASP A 65 -9.57 -8.32 -14.65
CA ASP A 65 -9.46 -9.28 -13.54
C ASP A 65 -8.70 -8.74 -12.33
N ALA A 66 -8.20 -7.51 -12.41
CA ALA A 66 -7.32 -6.93 -11.40
C ALA A 66 -8.05 -6.06 -10.39
N CYS A 67 -7.74 -6.27 -9.12
CA CYS A 67 -8.20 -5.46 -8.01
C CYS A 67 -7.02 -4.78 -7.33
N LEU A 68 -7.21 -3.54 -6.89
CA LEU A 68 -6.30 -2.82 -5.99
C LEU A 68 -6.91 -2.83 -4.59
N ARG A 69 -6.27 -3.52 -3.66
CA ARG A 69 -6.66 -3.53 -2.24
C ARG A 69 -5.74 -2.61 -1.46
N PHE A 70 -6.31 -1.52 -0.98
CA PHE A 70 -5.74 -0.52 -0.11
C PHE A 70 -6.01 -0.91 1.34
N GLU A 71 -4.99 -0.86 2.17
CA GLU A 71 -5.05 -1.18 3.58
C GLU A 71 -4.41 -0.03 4.35
N LEU A 72 -5.17 0.60 5.24
CA LEU A 72 -4.64 1.53 6.21
C LEU A 72 -4.21 0.72 7.43
N GLN A 73 -2.95 0.82 7.82
CA GLN A 73 -2.37 -0.01 8.86
C GLN A 73 -1.60 0.82 9.88
N HIS A 74 -1.72 0.44 11.15
CA HIS A 74 -0.80 0.86 12.20
C HIS A 74 0.38 -0.12 12.23
N PRO A 75 1.62 0.32 11.95
CA PRO A 75 2.79 -0.52 12.08
C PRO A 75 3.03 -0.80 13.56
N ASN A 76 2.99 -2.08 13.93
CA ASN A 76 3.33 -2.51 15.28
C ASN A 76 4.84 -2.39 15.53
N ASP A 77 5.20 -2.03 16.76
CA ASP A 77 6.60 -1.88 17.19
C ASP A 77 7.31 -3.24 17.22
N ASN A 78 6.55 -4.29 17.58
CA ASN A 78 7.01 -5.67 17.49
C ASN A 78 6.88 -6.21 16.07
N ARG A 79 8.02 -6.50 15.43
CA ARG A 79 8.10 -7.23 14.15
C ARG A 79 7.40 -8.60 14.17
N SER A 80 7.19 -9.15 15.35
CA SER A 80 6.55 -10.46 15.54
C SER A 80 5.02 -10.41 15.49
N GLU A 81 4.43 -9.21 15.61
CA GLU A 81 2.97 -9.05 15.60
C GLU A 81 2.50 -8.50 14.24
N PRO A 82 1.40 -9.05 13.70
CA PRO A 82 0.83 -8.54 12.46
C PRO A 82 0.38 -7.08 12.67
N PRO A 83 0.61 -6.18 11.70
CA PRO A 83 0.21 -4.78 11.82
C PRO A 83 -1.31 -4.67 12.01
N VAL A 84 -1.75 -3.72 12.82
CA VAL A 84 -3.18 -3.50 13.09
C VAL A 84 -3.82 -2.89 11.85
N LEU A 85 -4.82 -3.56 11.30
CA LEU A 85 -5.57 -3.10 10.15
C LEU A 85 -6.65 -2.12 10.59
N LEU A 86 -6.55 -0.86 10.17
CA LEU A 86 -7.49 0.21 10.51
C LEU A 86 -8.64 0.30 9.49
N GLY A 87 -8.38 -0.06 8.24
CA GLY A 87 -9.39 -0.04 7.19
C GLY A 87 -8.92 -0.66 5.89
N VAL A 88 -9.88 -1.09 5.06
CA VAL A 88 -9.63 -1.70 3.76
C VAL A 88 -10.53 -1.06 2.72
N LEU A 89 -9.95 -0.73 1.57
CA LEU A 89 -10.68 -0.33 0.37
C LEU A 89 -10.24 -1.24 -0.77
N VAL A 90 -11.18 -1.82 -1.51
CA VAL A 90 -10.86 -2.62 -2.70
C VAL A 90 -11.45 -1.90 -3.91
N LEU A 91 -10.63 -1.64 -4.92
CA LEU A 91 -11.03 -1.07 -6.20
C LEU A 91 -10.81 -2.11 -7.29
N GLY A 92 -11.87 -2.54 -7.96
CA GLY A 92 -11.73 -3.48 -9.07
C GLY A 92 -13.07 -4.02 -9.58
N PRO A 93 -13.03 -4.73 -10.71
CA PRO A 93 -14.22 -5.25 -11.40
C PRO A 93 -14.93 -6.36 -10.62
N PHE A 94 -14.22 -7.06 -9.73
CA PHE A 94 -14.79 -8.09 -8.84
C PHE A 94 -15.48 -7.54 -7.58
N MET A 95 -15.86 -6.25 -7.56
CA MET A 95 -16.63 -5.69 -6.44
C MET A 95 -18.09 -6.14 -6.48
N TYR A 96 -18.37 -7.26 -5.81
CA TYR A 96 -19.72 -7.58 -5.30
C TYR A 96 -19.60 -8.02 -3.85
N CYS A 97 -19.49 -7.04 -2.94
CA CYS A 97 -20.21 -6.95 -1.66
C CYS A 97 -19.45 -5.98 -0.75
N VAL A 98 -20.04 -4.81 -0.51
CA VAL A 98 -19.73 -4.02 0.68
C VAL A 98 -20.30 -4.82 1.86
N THR A 99 -19.45 -5.57 2.55
CA THR A 99 -19.82 -6.13 3.85
C THR A 99 -19.73 -5.01 4.86
N LEU A 100 -20.85 -4.31 5.08
CA LEU A 100 -21.05 -3.47 6.27
C LEU A 100 -21.11 -4.43 7.47
N THR A 101 -20.04 -4.51 8.24
CA THR A 101 -20.06 -5.01 9.63
C THR A 101 -20.39 -3.88 10.57
#